data_AF-A0A5E8H4B4-F1
#
_entry.id   AF-A0A5E8H4B4-F1
#
_cell.length_a   1.000
_cell.length_b   1.000
_cell.length_c   1.000
_cell.angle_alpha   90.00
_cell.angle_beta   90.00
_cell.angle_gamma   90.00
#
_symmetry.space_group_name_H-M   'P 1'
#
loop_
_entity.id
_entity.type
_entity.pdbx_description
1 polymer ?
#
loop_
_entity_poly.entity_id
_entity_poly.type
_entity_poly.pdbx_seq_one_letter_code
_entity_poly.pdbx_strand_id
1 'polypeptide(L)'
;MSKYEPLREHLARMDDVVWAAKLDEVEEIIGSNLPRSAREHRTWWANSGGSLVHQNAWLDAGWRVERTDLNRDVIIFRRLRIGGTSIAAQSQRAQKDVRNPQRAAEKRLTREMASLRQPATVTLRTEWTTLGDVQKTPCSNSTIPRDAGVVRFAAMDGEEVRTVIVATPSIQKLYRALRLEMKGMSGSDEDLPALKLISKSGFDPRQPIECDVVKSGNAWLLTDGRGRKAKMDDKTECHLVAQLLYVQELQSGRTSKLLQV
;
A
#
# COMPACT_ATOMS: atom_id res chain seq x y z
N MET A 1 17.76 -38.71 28.33
CA MET A 1 16.58 -39.01 27.49
C MET A 1 15.33 -38.57 28.23
N SER A 2 14.40 -37.89 27.55
CA SER A 2 13.15 -37.43 28.17
C SER A 2 12.23 -38.61 28.44
N LYS A 3 11.52 -38.61 29.58
CA LYS A 3 10.50 -39.62 29.92
C LYS A 3 9.46 -39.80 28.81
N TYR A 4 9.11 -38.73 28.09
CA TYR A 4 8.04 -38.73 27.09
C TYR A 4 8.55 -38.91 25.65
N GLU A 5 9.83 -39.22 25.48
CA GLU A 5 10.45 -39.45 24.17
C GLU A 5 9.76 -40.57 23.36
N PRO A 6 9.36 -41.72 23.95
CA PRO A 6 8.66 -42.76 23.22
C PRO A 6 7.32 -42.31 22.63
N LEU A 7 6.58 -41.45 23.36
CA LEU A 7 5.32 -40.88 22.87
C LEU A 7 5.57 -39.96 21.67
N ARG A 8 6.63 -39.16 21.69
CA ARG A 8 7.04 -38.31 20.56
C ARG A 8 7.32 -39.16 19.32
N GLU A 9 8.10 -40.22 19.46
CA GLU A 9 8.45 -41.12 18.34
C GLU A 9 7.26 -41.92 17.81
N HIS A 10 6.35 -42.34 18.68
CA HIS A 10 5.11 -43.01 18.29
C HIS A 10 4.23 -42.08 17.46
N LEU A 11 3.95 -40.87 17.97
CA LEU A 11 3.17 -39.85 17.27
C LEU A 11 3.83 -39.45 15.94
N ALA A 12 5.16 -39.33 15.88
CA ALA A 12 5.87 -38.95 14.66
C ALA A 12 5.76 -39.99 13.53
N ARG A 13 5.62 -41.28 13.88
CA ARG A 13 5.50 -42.40 12.93
C ARG A 13 4.07 -42.68 12.48
N MET A 14 3.07 -42.17 13.18
CA MET A 14 1.67 -42.36 12.77
C MET A 14 1.36 -41.59 11.48
N ASP A 15 0.70 -42.30 10.56
CA ASP A 15 0.18 -41.72 9.31
C ASP A 15 -1.20 -41.09 9.49
N ASP A 16 -1.88 -41.36 10.62
CA ASP A 16 -3.19 -40.82 10.95
C ASP A 16 -3.18 -39.29 11.13
N VAL A 17 -4.34 -38.68 10.90
CA VAL A 17 -4.57 -37.24 11.11
C VAL A 17 -5.11 -36.95 12.50
N VAL A 18 -5.88 -37.89 13.04
CA VAL A 18 -6.50 -37.83 14.37
C VAL A 18 -6.28 -39.16 15.04
N TRP A 19 -5.82 -39.14 16.29
CA TRP A 19 -5.68 -40.32 17.13
C TRP A 19 -6.40 -40.09 18.45
N ALA A 20 -7.39 -40.92 18.76
CA ALA A 20 -8.09 -40.91 20.03
C ALA A 20 -7.43 -41.95 20.94
N ALA A 21 -6.48 -41.49 21.75
CA ALA A 21 -5.68 -42.33 22.64
C ALA A 21 -6.39 -42.53 23.97
N LYS A 22 -6.43 -43.77 24.46
CA LYS A 22 -6.73 -44.03 25.88
C LYS A 22 -5.51 -43.70 26.74
N LEU A 23 -5.72 -43.26 27.98
CA LEU A 23 -4.61 -42.95 28.89
C LEU A 23 -3.68 -44.16 29.11
N ASP A 24 -4.23 -45.36 29.18
CA ASP A 24 -3.43 -46.58 29.38
C ASP A 24 -2.59 -46.93 28.13
N GLU A 25 -3.07 -46.62 26.92
CA GLU A 25 -2.29 -46.78 25.67
C GLU A 25 -1.10 -45.79 25.67
N VAL A 26 -1.31 -44.58 26.18
CA VAL A 26 -0.24 -43.58 26.34
C VAL A 26 0.79 -44.06 27.39
N GLU A 27 0.34 -44.66 28.49
CA GLU A 27 1.22 -45.23 29.53
C GLU A 27 2.05 -46.41 29.01
N GLU A 28 1.45 -47.28 28.19
CA GLU A 28 2.12 -48.38 27.52
C GLU A 28 3.22 -47.88 26.57
N ILE A 29 2.91 -46.87 25.75
CA ILE A 29 3.87 -46.25 24.82
C ILE A 29 5.03 -45.59 25.60
N ILE A 30 4.75 -44.88 26.69
CA ILE A 30 5.76 -44.24 27.54
C ILE A 30 6.56 -45.28 28.35
N GLY A 31 5.99 -46.47 28.59
CA GLY A 31 6.56 -47.51 29.44
C GLY A 31 6.49 -47.18 30.93
N SER A 32 5.58 -46.28 31.34
CA SER A 32 5.37 -45.91 32.74
C SER A 32 4.02 -45.23 32.96
N ASN A 33 3.50 -45.31 34.18
CA ASN A 33 2.23 -44.66 34.53
C ASN A 33 2.31 -43.13 34.41
N LEU A 34 1.21 -42.54 33.96
CA LEU A 34 1.01 -41.10 33.93
C LEU A 34 0.83 -40.60 35.36
N PRO A 35 1.29 -39.37 35.66
CA PRO A 35 1.07 -38.79 36.98
C PRO A 35 -0.43 -38.56 37.21
N ARG A 36 -0.84 -38.57 38.48
CA ARG A 36 -2.22 -38.30 38.90
C ARG A 36 -2.81 -37.03 38.28
N SER A 37 -1.99 -35.99 38.11
CA SER A 37 -2.38 -34.72 37.49
C SER A 37 -2.80 -34.85 36.02
N ALA A 38 -2.29 -35.84 35.27
CA ALA A 38 -2.73 -36.11 33.91
C ALA A 38 -4.16 -36.67 33.85
N ARG A 39 -4.62 -37.33 34.93
CA ARG A 39 -5.97 -37.89 35.06
C ARG A 39 -6.97 -36.89 35.68
N GLU A 40 -6.49 -35.93 36.48
CA GLU A 40 -7.35 -34.98 37.19
C GLU A 40 -7.45 -33.60 36.52
N HIS A 41 -6.45 -33.19 35.74
CA HIS A 41 -6.36 -31.82 35.23
C HIS A 41 -6.21 -31.76 33.70
N ARG A 42 -7.22 -31.18 33.03
CA ARG A 42 -7.20 -30.98 31.57
C ARG A 42 -6.02 -30.10 31.12
N THR A 43 -5.58 -29.17 31.95
CA THR A 43 -4.45 -28.27 31.67
C THR A 43 -3.11 -29.01 31.56
N TRP A 44 -2.99 -30.23 32.10
CA TRP A 44 -1.82 -31.07 31.89
C TRP A 44 -1.63 -31.42 30.41
N TRP A 45 -2.74 -31.61 29.69
CA TRP A 45 -2.80 -31.88 28.24
C TRP A 45 -2.83 -30.60 27.38
N ALA A 46 -2.50 -29.44 27.95
CA ALA A 46 -2.49 -28.19 27.20
C ALA A 46 -1.38 -28.18 26.13
N ASN A 47 -1.48 -27.23 25.21
CA ASN A 47 -0.56 -27.07 24.09
C ASN A 47 0.37 -25.85 24.26
N SER A 48 0.78 -25.57 25.50
CA SER A 48 1.54 -24.37 25.87
C SER A 48 3.04 -24.52 25.60
N GLY A 49 3.58 -25.73 25.71
CA GLY A 49 4.98 -26.04 25.43
C GLY A 49 5.97 -25.31 26.36
N GLY A 50 7.25 -25.29 26.00
CA GLY A 50 8.29 -24.56 26.73
C GLY A 50 8.98 -25.42 27.79
N SER A 51 8.92 -25.03 29.07
CA SER A 51 9.58 -25.75 30.17
C SER A 51 8.88 -27.08 30.55
N LEU A 52 7.67 -27.33 30.03
CA LEU A 52 6.88 -28.52 30.31
C LEU A 52 7.21 -29.66 29.32
N VAL A 53 8.13 -30.52 29.75
CA VAL A 53 8.72 -31.60 28.94
C VAL A 53 7.68 -32.57 28.36
N HIS A 54 6.56 -32.82 29.05
CA HIS A 54 5.49 -33.69 28.55
C HIS A 54 4.75 -33.08 27.35
N GLN A 55 4.48 -31.77 27.38
CA GLN A 55 3.76 -31.10 26.29
C GLN A 55 4.59 -31.01 25.02
N ASN A 56 5.91 -30.86 25.17
CA ASN A 56 6.83 -30.84 24.04
C ASN A 56 6.80 -32.17 23.27
N ALA A 57 6.48 -33.31 23.91
CA ALA A 57 6.48 -34.61 23.24
C ALA A 57 5.51 -34.70 22.05
N TRP A 58 4.26 -34.22 22.19
CA TRP A 58 3.34 -34.19 21.05
C TRP A 58 3.55 -32.98 20.15
N LEU A 59 3.90 -31.82 20.71
CA LEU A 59 4.16 -30.60 19.92
C LEU A 59 5.33 -30.77 18.96
N ASP A 60 6.45 -31.34 19.42
CA ASP A 60 7.64 -31.60 18.61
C ASP A 60 7.42 -32.74 17.60
N ALA A 61 6.48 -33.65 17.87
CA ALA A 61 6.01 -34.64 16.91
C ALA A 61 5.07 -34.06 15.84
N GLY A 62 4.70 -32.77 15.93
CA GLY A 62 3.78 -32.11 15.02
C GLY A 62 2.30 -32.40 15.31
N TRP A 63 1.98 -32.78 16.54
CA TRP A 63 0.63 -33.05 17.03
C TRP A 63 0.21 -32.03 18.09
N ARG A 64 -1.09 -31.84 18.25
CA ARG A 64 -1.70 -31.09 19.36
C ARG A 64 -2.84 -31.87 19.96
N VAL A 65 -3.09 -31.66 21.25
CA VAL A 65 -4.32 -32.14 21.87
C VAL A 65 -5.46 -31.26 21.39
N GLU A 66 -6.41 -31.84 20.66
CA GLU A 66 -7.64 -31.20 20.20
C GLU A 66 -8.71 -31.24 21.29
N ARG A 67 -8.85 -32.37 21.97
CA ARG A 67 -9.87 -32.58 23.01
C ARG A 67 -9.39 -33.53 24.09
N THR A 68 -9.81 -33.27 25.33
CA THR A 68 -9.51 -34.09 26.51
C THR A 68 -10.83 -34.52 27.16
N ASP A 69 -11.07 -35.83 27.24
CA ASP A 69 -12.22 -36.44 27.91
C ASP A 69 -11.75 -37.39 29.03
N LEU A 70 -11.41 -36.80 30.18
CA LEU A 70 -10.86 -37.52 31.33
C LEU A 70 -11.88 -38.45 32.00
N ASN A 71 -13.18 -38.21 31.85
CA ASN A 71 -14.20 -39.11 32.40
C ASN A 71 -14.25 -40.46 31.68
N ARG A 72 -13.71 -40.50 30.46
CA ARG A 72 -13.61 -41.71 29.62
C ARG A 72 -12.16 -42.14 29.43
N ASP A 73 -11.21 -41.47 30.09
CA ASP A 73 -9.77 -41.64 29.92
C ASP A 73 -9.31 -41.55 28.45
N VAL A 74 -9.87 -40.62 27.66
CA VAL A 74 -9.51 -40.44 26.24
C VAL A 74 -8.96 -39.04 25.96
N ILE A 75 -7.85 -38.99 25.21
CA ILE A 75 -7.24 -37.78 24.66
C ILE A 75 -7.25 -37.85 23.14
N ILE A 76 -7.79 -36.83 22.50
CA ILE A 76 -7.81 -36.71 21.04
C ILE A 76 -6.63 -35.84 20.62
N PHE A 77 -5.64 -36.48 20.00
CA PHE A 77 -4.55 -35.81 19.32
C PHE A 77 -4.94 -35.55 17.87
N ARG A 78 -4.60 -34.37 17.36
CA ARG A 78 -4.72 -34.01 15.96
C ARG A 78 -3.39 -33.53 15.43
N ARG A 79 -3.03 -34.03 14.26
CA ARG A 79 -1.82 -33.62 13.56
C ARG A 79 -1.97 -32.21 13.03
N LEU A 80 -0.97 -31.36 13.27
CA LEU A 80 -0.98 -29.97 12.83
C LEU A 80 -0.82 -29.81 11.31
N ARG A 81 -0.32 -30.83 10.62
CA ARG A 81 -0.28 -30.91 9.16
C ARG A 81 -0.54 -32.35 8.70
N ILE A 82 -1.54 -32.53 7.84
CA ILE A 82 -1.73 -33.77 7.08
C ILE A 82 -0.59 -33.83 6.05
N GLY A 83 0.45 -34.63 6.31
CA GLY A 83 1.55 -34.77 5.34
C GLY A 83 2.88 -35.24 5.93
N GLY A 84 2.94 -36.47 6.45
CA GLY A 84 4.18 -37.14 6.84
C GLY A 84 5.13 -37.43 5.67
N THR A 85 4.62 -37.42 4.45
CA THR A 85 5.40 -37.55 3.20
C THR A 85 6.02 -36.23 2.73
N SER A 86 5.78 -35.11 3.42
CA SER A 86 6.24 -33.79 2.98
C SER A 86 7.71 -33.51 3.28
N ILE A 87 8.34 -34.16 4.26
CA ILE A 87 9.73 -33.87 4.63
C ILE A 87 10.71 -34.43 3.59
N ALA A 88 10.53 -35.65 3.09
CA ALA A 88 11.36 -36.22 2.01
C ALA A 88 11.16 -35.48 0.67
N ALA A 89 9.94 -35.05 0.39
CA ALA A 89 9.63 -34.23 -0.79
C ALA A 89 10.11 -32.77 -0.64
N GLN A 90 10.18 -32.23 0.58
CA GLN A 90 10.74 -30.91 0.88
C GLN A 90 12.26 -30.93 0.92
N SER A 91 12.92 -31.98 1.40
CA SER A 91 14.38 -32.11 1.31
C SER A 91 14.83 -32.35 -0.13
N GLN A 92 14.05 -33.11 -0.93
CA GLN A 92 14.27 -33.20 -2.38
C GLN A 92 13.89 -31.92 -3.14
N ARG A 93 12.80 -31.20 -2.80
CA ARG A 93 12.47 -29.89 -3.39
C ARG A 93 13.46 -28.80 -2.99
N ALA A 94 13.90 -28.76 -1.74
CA ALA A 94 14.91 -27.84 -1.25
C ALA A 94 16.27 -28.15 -1.89
N GLN A 95 16.66 -29.43 -2.04
CA GLN A 95 17.84 -29.79 -2.84
C GLN A 95 17.67 -29.42 -4.32
N LYS A 96 16.47 -29.55 -4.91
CA LYS A 96 16.21 -29.21 -6.33
C LYS A 96 16.11 -27.70 -6.57
N ASP A 97 15.59 -26.93 -5.62
CA ASP A 97 15.56 -25.46 -5.62
C ASP A 97 16.95 -24.87 -5.29
N VAL A 98 17.78 -25.56 -4.50
CA VAL A 98 19.21 -25.23 -4.33
C VAL A 98 20.01 -25.60 -5.58
N ARG A 99 19.62 -26.65 -6.31
CA ARG A 99 20.28 -27.10 -7.56
C ARG A 99 19.81 -26.34 -8.80
N ASN A 100 18.67 -25.66 -8.75
CA ASN A 100 18.19 -24.74 -9.78
C ASN A 100 17.47 -23.53 -9.13
N PRO A 101 18.22 -22.60 -8.53
CA PRO A 101 17.68 -21.43 -7.82
C PRO A 101 16.83 -20.53 -8.74
N GLN A 102 17.08 -20.58 -10.04
CA GLN A 102 16.35 -19.82 -11.04
C GLN A 102 14.88 -20.28 -11.14
N ARG A 103 14.62 -21.59 -11.15
CA ARG A 103 13.23 -22.11 -11.21
C ARG A 103 12.43 -21.79 -9.94
N ALA A 104 13.08 -21.76 -8.78
CA ALA A 104 12.46 -21.35 -7.51
C ALA A 104 12.12 -19.86 -7.53
N ALA A 105 13.05 -19.03 -8.02
CA ALA A 105 12.86 -17.60 -8.20
C ALA A 105 11.74 -17.31 -9.21
N GLU A 106 11.67 -18.01 -10.35
CA GLU A 106 10.61 -17.90 -11.35
C GLU A 106 9.23 -18.18 -10.77
N LYS A 107 9.10 -19.23 -9.96
CA LYS A 107 7.82 -19.59 -9.34
C LYS A 107 7.39 -18.55 -8.30
N ARG A 108 8.33 -18.03 -7.51
CA ARG A 108 8.06 -16.93 -6.57
C ARG A 108 7.66 -15.67 -7.32
N LEU A 109 8.40 -15.28 -8.35
CA LEU A 109 8.10 -14.14 -9.20
C LEU A 109 6.73 -14.28 -9.86
N THR A 110 6.37 -15.47 -10.35
CA THR A 110 5.04 -15.71 -10.95
C THR A 110 3.91 -15.44 -9.96
N ARG A 111 4.09 -15.79 -8.68
CA ARG A 111 3.11 -15.53 -7.62
C ARG A 111 3.01 -14.04 -7.29
N GLU A 112 4.14 -13.36 -7.11
CA GLU A 112 4.17 -11.91 -6.85
C GLU A 112 3.62 -11.11 -8.05
N MET A 113 3.91 -11.56 -9.27
CA MET A 113 3.38 -10.94 -10.48
C MET A 113 1.86 -11.05 -10.59
N ALA A 114 1.23 -12.04 -9.95
CA ALA A 114 -0.22 -12.15 -9.98
C ALA A 114 -0.91 -11.01 -9.21
N SER A 115 -0.34 -10.56 -8.08
CA SER A 115 -0.87 -9.39 -7.35
C SER A 115 -0.55 -8.08 -8.06
N LEU A 116 0.66 -7.95 -8.61
CA LEU A 116 1.10 -6.74 -9.34
C LEU A 116 0.37 -6.50 -10.67
N ARG A 117 -0.29 -7.54 -11.22
CA ARG A 117 -1.13 -7.45 -12.43
C ARG A 117 -2.59 -7.10 -12.13
N GLN A 118 -2.96 -6.95 -10.85
CA GLN A 118 -4.30 -6.50 -10.52
C GLN A 118 -4.51 -5.08 -11.05
N PRO A 119 -5.71 -4.72 -11.53
CA PRO A 119 -6.02 -3.36 -11.96
C PRO A 119 -5.76 -2.39 -10.80
N ALA A 120 -4.97 -1.36 -11.05
CA ALA A 120 -4.79 -0.26 -10.11
C ALA A 120 -5.70 0.90 -10.52
N THR A 121 -6.48 1.43 -9.56
CA THR A 121 -7.26 2.65 -9.77
C THR A 121 -6.58 3.81 -9.08
N VAL A 122 -6.21 4.83 -9.85
CA VAL A 122 -5.66 6.08 -9.32
C VAL A 122 -6.64 7.21 -9.59
N THR A 123 -7.14 7.84 -8.53
CA THR A 123 -8.10 8.94 -8.62
C THR A 123 -7.50 10.20 -8.02
N LEU A 124 -7.58 11.30 -8.76
CA LEU A 124 -7.32 12.64 -8.25
C LEU A 124 -8.66 13.30 -7.91
N ARG A 125 -8.83 13.74 -6.66
CA ARG A 125 -9.88 14.68 -6.27
C ARG A 125 -9.25 16.04 -6.02
N THR A 126 -9.83 17.09 -6.59
CA THR A 126 -9.34 18.47 -6.40
C THR A 126 -10.48 19.45 -6.17
N GLU A 127 -10.18 20.54 -5.48
CA GLU A 127 -11.06 21.68 -5.28
C GLU A 127 -10.38 22.96 -5.75
N TRP A 128 -10.92 23.57 -6.81
CA TRP A 128 -10.42 24.85 -7.33
C TRP A 128 -10.80 26.00 -6.41
N THR A 129 -9.84 26.88 -6.12
CA THR A 129 -10.08 28.18 -5.49
C THR A 129 -10.01 29.25 -6.57
N THR A 130 -11.11 29.97 -6.78
CA THR A 130 -11.16 31.07 -7.74
C THR A 130 -10.43 32.30 -7.23
N LEU A 131 -9.53 32.85 -8.04
CA LEU A 131 -8.88 34.15 -7.83
C LEU A 131 -9.54 35.26 -8.67
N GLY A 132 -10.18 34.90 -9.77
CA GLY A 132 -10.88 35.80 -10.66
C GLY A 132 -9.97 36.38 -11.75
N ASP A 133 -10.52 37.37 -12.46
CA ASP A 133 -9.82 38.16 -13.48
C ASP A 133 -8.50 38.75 -12.96
N VAL A 134 -7.40 38.36 -13.61
CA VAL A 134 -6.03 38.73 -13.22
C VAL A 134 -5.80 40.24 -13.30
N GLN A 135 -6.51 40.96 -14.18
CA GLN A 135 -6.41 42.43 -14.25
C GLN A 135 -7.11 43.12 -13.08
N LYS A 136 -8.18 42.53 -12.55
CA LYS A 136 -9.00 43.11 -11.48
C LYS A 136 -8.53 42.71 -10.08
N THR A 137 -7.97 41.51 -9.92
CA THR A 137 -7.52 41.01 -8.62
C THR A 137 -6.07 41.46 -8.30
N PRO A 138 -5.85 42.29 -7.25
CA PRO A 138 -4.51 42.77 -6.89
C PRO A 138 -3.64 41.66 -6.28
N CYS A 139 -2.32 41.72 -6.47
CA CYS A 139 -1.38 40.74 -5.90
C CYS A 139 -1.33 40.73 -4.36
N SER A 140 -1.89 41.75 -3.70
CA SER A 140 -2.04 41.83 -2.25
C SER A 140 -3.26 41.04 -1.73
N ASN A 141 -4.09 40.50 -2.61
CA ASN A 141 -5.25 39.70 -2.21
C ASN A 141 -4.81 38.46 -1.44
N SER A 142 -5.34 38.28 -0.22
CA SER A 142 -5.00 37.19 0.69
C SER A 142 -5.44 35.81 0.19
N THR A 143 -6.32 35.74 -0.81
CA THR A 143 -6.70 34.46 -1.44
C THR A 143 -5.59 33.86 -2.30
N ILE A 144 -4.61 34.66 -2.73
CA ILE A 144 -3.49 34.23 -3.57
C ILE A 144 -2.45 33.50 -2.70
N PRO A 145 -2.28 32.17 -2.83
CA PRO A 145 -1.31 31.42 -2.05
C PRO A 145 0.13 31.80 -2.40
N ARG A 146 1.02 31.75 -1.41
CA ARG A 146 2.47 31.97 -1.63
C ARG A 146 3.22 30.70 -1.97
N ASP A 147 2.67 29.57 -1.54
CA ASP A 147 3.26 28.24 -1.66
C ASP A 147 3.12 27.67 -3.08
N ALA A 148 3.68 26.49 -3.25
CA ALA A 148 3.57 25.70 -4.46
C ALA A 148 2.13 25.21 -4.69
N GLY A 149 1.82 24.95 -5.96
CA GLY A 149 0.56 24.34 -6.36
C GLY A 149 0.34 24.43 -7.86
N VAL A 150 -0.92 24.22 -8.26
CA VAL A 150 -1.33 24.21 -9.66
C VAL A 150 -2.21 25.42 -9.94
N VAL A 151 -1.91 26.13 -11.03
CA VAL A 151 -2.68 27.29 -11.49
C VAL A 151 -3.32 26.95 -12.83
N ARG A 152 -4.59 27.33 -13.00
CA ARG A 152 -5.28 27.34 -14.30
C ARG A 152 -5.51 28.79 -14.71
N PHE A 153 -4.95 29.16 -15.85
CA PHE A 153 -5.32 30.37 -16.56
C PHE A 153 -6.32 30.02 -17.66
N ALA A 154 -7.37 30.82 -17.82
CA ALA A 154 -8.37 30.64 -18.85
C ALA A 154 -8.63 31.97 -19.56
N ALA A 155 -8.71 31.95 -20.87
CA ALA A 155 -9.07 33.10 -21.69
C ALA A 155 -9.90 32.66 -22.88
N MET A 156 -10.66 33.59 -23.44
CA MET A 156 -11.39 33.36 -24.69
C MET A 156 -10.41 33.33 -25.87
N ASP A 157 -10.62 32.38 -26.78
CA ASP A 157 -10.02 32.32 -28.11
C ASP A 157 -11.17 32.20 -29.12
N GLY A 158 -11.64 33.35 -29.62
CA GLY A 158 -12.93 33.45 -30.32
C GLY A 158 -14.10 33.16 -29.38
N GLU A 159 -14.92 32.17 -29.72
CA GLU A 159 -16.08 31.73 -28.91
C GLU A 159 -15.72 30.60 -27.93
N GLU A 160 -14.53 30.03 -28.03
CA GLU A 160 -14.08 28.92 -27.18
C GLU A 160 -13.22 29.42 -26.01
N VAL A 161 -13.21 28.64 -24.92
CA VAL A 161 -12.30 28.88 -23.80
C VAL A 161 -11.05 28.02 -23.98
N ARG A 162 -9.87 28.67 -24.03
CA ARG A 162 -8.58 27.99 -23.96
C ARG A 162 -8.04 28.08 -22.54
N THR A 163 -7.47 26.97 -22.05
CA THR A 163 -6.89 26.89 -20.72
C THR A 163 -5.39 26.60 -20.75
N VAL A 164 -4.69 27.02 -19.70
CA VAL A 164 -3.30 26.64 -19.45
C VAL A 164 -3.17 26.20 -18.00
N ILE A 165 -2.72 24.97 -17.81
CA ILE A 165 -2.43 24.38 -16.51
C ILE A 165 -0.94 24.54 -16.22
N VAL A 166 -0.61 25.03 -15.04
CA VAL A 166 0.77 25.34 -14.64
C VAL A 166 1.06 24.75 -13.28
N ALA A 167 2.06 23.88 -13.17
CA ALA A 167 2.66 23.52 -11.89
C ALA A 167 3.74 24.55 -11.55
N THR A 168 3.73 25.06 -10.32
CA THR A 168 4.69 26.10 -9.89
C THR A 168 5.12 25.92 -8.43
N PRO A 169 6.40 26.22 -8.09
CA PRO A 169 6.85 26.26 -6.70
C PRO A 169 6.33 27.47 -5.92
N SER A 170 5.78 28.49 -6.60
CA SER A 170 5.15 29.63 -5.93
C SER A 170 4.04 30.25 -6.79
N ILE A 171 2.80 30.03 -6.35
CA ILE A 171 1.60 30.58 -7.02
C ILE A 171 1.66 32.11 -7.06
N GLN A 172 2.07 32.76 -5.96
CA GLN A 172 2.13 34.22 -5.89
C GLN A 172 3.13 34.81 -6.89
N LYS A 173 4.34 34.23 -7.04
CA LYS A 173 5.34 34.72 -8.00
C LYS A 173 4.82 34.59 -9.43
N LEU A 174 4.25 33.42 -9.77
CA LEU A 174 3.65 33.18 -11.08
C LEU A 174 2.52 34.16 -11.40
N TYR A 175 1.58 34.33 -10.47
CA TYR A 175 0.44 35.24 -10.61
C TYR A 175 0.90 36.69 -10.79
N ARG A 176 1.87 37.14 -9.98
CA ARG A 176 2.41 38.50 -10.05
C ARG A 176 3.08 38.77 -11.39
N ALA A 177 3.87 37.84 -11.89
CA ALA A 177 4.55 38.00 -13.17
C ALA A 177 3.56 38.13 -14.34
N LEU A 178 2.53 37.28 -14.40
CA LEU A 178 1.45 37.41 -15.39
C LEU A 178 0.75 38.78 -15.29
N ARG A 179 0.44 39.20 -14.07
CA ARG A 179 -0.24 40.49 -13.86
C ARG A 179 0.61 41.68 -14.30
N LEU A 180 1.93 41.65 -14.10
CA LEU A 180 2.82 42.72 -14.56
C LEU A 180 2.88 42.78 -16.09
N GLU A 181 2.94 41.63 -16.75
CA GLU A 181 2.94 41.56 -18.21
C GLU A 181 1.61 42.06 -18.81
N MET A 182 0.47 41.67 -18.23
CA MET A 182 -0.84 42.18 -18.65
C MET A 182 -0.98 43.71 -18.47
N LYS A 183 -0.20 44.30 -17.56
CA LYS A 183 -0.11 45.77 -17.39
C LYS A 183 0.94 46.44 -18.28
N GLY A 184 1.64 45.70 -19.13
CA GLY A 184 2.72 46.21 -19.97
C GLY A 184 3.96 46.66 -19.18
N MET A 185 4.14 46.15 -17.96
CA MET A 185 5.28 46.48 -17.10
C MET A 185 6.37 45.42 -17.26
N SER A 186 7.64 45.84 -17.38
CA SER A 186 8.77 44.92 -17.39
C SER A 186 8.94 44.26 -16.02
N GLY A 187 8.93 42.93 -15.98
CA GLY A 187 9.24 42.16 -14.78
C GLY A 187 10.72 42.27 -14.36
N SER A 188 11.02 41.83 -13.14
CA SER A 188 12.39 41.66 -12.65
C SER A 188 13.03 40.39 -13.22
N ASP A 189 14.35 40.20 -13.08
CA ASP A 189 15.03 38.98 -13.56
C ASP A 189 14.46 37.68 -12.96
N GLU A 190 13.84 37.75 -11.78
CA GLU A 190 13.13 36.62 -11.15
C GLU A 190 11.84 36.22 -11.88
N ASP A 191 11.24 37.14 -12.65
CA ASP A 191 9.96 36.93 -13.34
C ASP A 191 10.12 36.28 -14.73
N LEU A 192 11.36 36.15 -15.24
CA LEU A 192 11.65 35.61 -16.58
C LEU A 192 11.01 34.24 -16.89
N PRO A 193 10.99 33.25 -15.98
CA PRO A 193 10.34 31.96 -16.23
C PRO A 193 8.83 32.10 -16.45
N ALA A 194 8.19 33.03 -15.74
CA ALA A 194 6.77 33.32 -15.84
C ALA A 194 6.43 34.20 -17.07
N LEU A 195 7.30 35.13 -17.47
CA LEU A 195 7.18 35.86 -18.74
C LEU A 195 7.33 34.92 -19.96
N LYS A 196 8.25 33.94 -19.86
CA LYS A 196 8.35 32.83 -20.85
C LYS A 196 7.10 31.97 -20.90
N LEU A 197 6.28 31.97 -19.84
CA LEU A 197 5.03 31.23 -19.80
C LEU A 197 3.95 31.87 -20.67
N ILE A 198 3.89 33.20 -20.75
CA ILE A 198 2.86 33.94 -21.47
C ILE A 198 3.10 33.90 -22.98
N SER A 199 4.35 34.11 -23.38
CA SER A 199 4.76 33.83 -24.76
C SER A 199 4.44 32.39 -25.20
N LYS A 200 4.50 31.41 -24.28
CA LYS A 200 4.16 30.01 -24.57
C LYS A 200 2.68 29.69 -24.46
N SER A 201 1.91 30.41 -23.64
CA SER A 201 0.47 30.19 -23.44
C SER A 201 -0.29 30.50 -24.73
N GLY A 202 0.14 31.53 -25.46
CA GLY A 202 -0.53 32.01 -26.67
C GLY A 202 -1.80 32.80 -26.36
N PHE A 203 -1.92 33.32 -25.13
CA PHE A 203 -2.97 34.28 -24.77
C PHE A 203 -2.56 35.70 -25.19
N ASP A 204 -3.54 36.51 -25.60
CA ASP A 204 -3.34 37.96 -25.72
C ASP A 204 -3.41 38.59 -24.33
N PRO A 205 -2.30 39.16 -23.80
CA PRO A 205 -2.27 39.74 -22.45
C PRO A 205 -3.20 40.96 -22.29
N ARG A 206 -3.72 41.52 -23.39
CA ARG A 206 -4.70 42.61 -23.37
C ARG A 206 -6.13 42.13 -23.12
N GLN A 207 -6.42 40.86 -23.34
CA GLN A 207 -7.73 40.27 -23.10
C GLN A 207 -7.87 39.84 -21.64
N PRO A 208 -9.11 39.72 -21.12
CA PRO A 208 -9.35 39.17 -19.78
C PRO A 208 -8.80 37.74 -19.65
N ILE A 209 -8.08 37.49 -18.56
CA ILE A 209 -7.59 36.16 -18.19
C ILE A 209 -8.12 35.86 -16.79
N GLU A 210 -8.89 34.78 -16.68
CA GLU A 210 -9.39 34.23 -15.42
C GLU A 210 -8.33 33.30 -14.81
N CYS A 211 -8.27 33.27 -13.48
CA CYS A 211 -7.31 32.49 -12.73
C CYS A 211 -7.96 31.69 -11.61
N ASP A 212 -7.70 30.38 -11.61
CA ASP A 212 -8.06 29.46 -10.52
C ASP A 212 -6.82 28.72 -10.02
N VAL A 213 -6.84 28.31 -8.75
CA VAL A 213 -5.70 27.61 -8.14
C VAL A 213 -6.12 26.38 -7.36
N VAL A 214 -5.31 25.32 -7.47
CA VAL A 214 -5.29 24.20 -6.53
C VAL A 214 -4.08 24.39 -5.61
N LYS A 215 -4.36 24.77 -4.37
CA LYS A 215 -3.36 24.98 -3.31
C LYS A 215 -3.14 23.74 -2.45
N SER A 216 -2.14 23.80 -1.58
CA SER A 216 -1.95 22.76 -0.56
C SER A 216 -3.24 22.52 0.24
N GLY A 217 -3.60 21.26 0.41
CA GLY A 217 -4.84 20.85 1.07
C GLY A 217 -6.06 20.73 0.17
N ASN A 218 -6.01 21.19 -1.09
CA ASN A 218 -7.12 21.14 -2.04
C ASN A 218 -7.01 19.98 -3.05
N ALA A 219 -6.09 19.04 -2.84
CA ALA A 219 -5.95 17.88 -3.71
C ALA A 219 -5.69 16.61 -2.90
N TRP A 220 -6.26 15.51 -3.36
CA TRP A 220 -6.11 14.19 -2.78
C TRP A 220 -5.82 13.18 -3.88
N LEU A 221 -4.78 12.38 -3.66
CA LEU A 221 -4.44 11.24 -4.50
C LEU A 221 -4.93 9.97 -3.81
N LEU A 222 -5.80 9.22 -4.48
CA LEU A 222 -6.38 7.97 -4.01
C LEU A 222 -5.87 6.83 -4.90
N THR A 223 -5.33 5.78 -4.27
CA THR A 223 -4.95 4.53 -4.92
C THR A 223 -5.79 3.40 -4.32
N ASP A 224 -6.59 2.74 -5.14
CA ASP A 224 -7.47 1.62 -4.74
C ASP A 224 -8.36 1.98 -3.53
N GLY A 225 -8.93 3.19 -3.55
CA GLY A 225 -9.86 3.69 -2.53
C GLY A 225 -9.21 4.23 -1.26
N ARG A 226 -7.89 4.11 -1.10
CA ARG A 226 -7.15 4.73 0.01
C ARG A 226 -6.39 5.94 -0.51
N GLY A 227 -6.53 7.09 0.15
CA GLY A 227 -5.88 8.31 -0.33
C GLY A 227 -5.34 9.19 0.77
N ARG A 228 -4.42 10.07 0.36
CA ARG A 228 -3.86 11.13 1.19
C ARG A 228 -3.92 12.46 0.45
N LYS A 229 -3.81 13.55 1.21
CA LYS A 229 -3.58 14.87 0.63
C LYS A 229 -2.32 14.85 -0.22
N ALA A 230 -2.39 15.49 -1.38
CA ALA A 230 -1.25 15.63 -2.25
C ALA A 230 -0.25 16.64 -1.66
N LYS A 231 1.04 16.32 -1.72
CA LYS A 231 2.14 17.19 -1.28
C LYS A 231 2.51 18.15 -2.40
N MET A 232 2.01 19.38 -2.33
CA MET A 232 2.27 20.39 -3.37
C MET A 232 3.69 20.95 -3.34
N ASP A 233 4.36 20.87 -2.20
CA ASP A 233 5.77 21.21 -2.00
C ASP A 233 6.72 20.18 -2.63
N ASP A 234 6.27 18.93 -2.80
CA ASP A 234 6.99 17.94 -3.60
C ASP A 234 6.79 18.22 -5.09
N LYS A 235 7.89 18.51 -5.78
CA LYS A 235 7.88 18.85 -7.21
C LYS A 235 7.24 17.74 -8.04
N THR A 236 7.52 16.47 -7.76
CA THR A 236 7.02 15.35 -8.57
C THR A 236 5.52 15.20 -8.40
N GLU A 237 5.03 15.28 -7.17
CA GLU A 237 3.63 15.12 -6.84
C GLU A 237 2.78 16.31 -7.31
N CYS A 238 3.28 17.53 -7.20
CA CYS A 238 2.65 18.72 -7.79
C CYS A 238 2.51 18.61 -9.32
N HIS A 239 3.56 18.14 -10.00
CA HIS A 239 3.50 17.87 -11.45
C HIS A 239 2.50 16.79 -11.80
N LEU A 240 2.41 15.71 -11.02
CA LEU A 240 1.41 14.66 -11.25
C LEU A 240 -0.01 15.23 -11.16
N VAL A 241 -0.29 16.06 -10.16
CA VAL A 241 -1.60 16.73 -10.03
C VAL A 241 -1.89 17.59 -11.25
N ALA A 242 -0.94 18.41 -11.70
CA ALA A 242 -1.09 19.24 -12.89
C ALA A 242 -1.31 18.40 -14.16
N GLN A 243 -0.58 17.30 -14.33
CA GLN A 243 -0.73 16.39 -15.46
C GLN A 243 -2.13 15.77 -15.51
N LEU A 244 -2.66 15.32 -14.37
CA LEU A 244 -3.99 14.72 -14.28
C LEU A 244 -5.10 15.74 -14.55
N LEU A 245 -4.96 16.98 -14.04
CA LEU A 245 -5.89 18.08 -14.34
C LEU A 245 -5.85 18.46 -15.82
N TYR A 246 -4.66 18.49 -16.43
CA TYR A 246 -4.53 18.72 -17.87
C TYR A 246 -5.20 17.61 -18.70
N VAL A 247 -5.02 16.34 -18.34
CA VAL A 247 -5.73 15.23 -18.99
C VAL A 247 -7.24 15.38 -18.85
N GLN A 248 -7.75 15.81 -17.69
CA GLN A 248 -9.17 16.06 -17.48
C GLN A 248 -9.70 17.19 -18.38
N GLU A 249 -8.93 18.27 -18.58
CA GLU A 249 -9.28 19.34 -19.54
C GLU A 249 -9.42 18.79 -20.96
N LEU A 250 -8.45 18.00 -21.43
CA LEU A 250 -8.49 17.37 -22.76
C LEU A 250 -9.68 16.41 -22.91
N GLN A 251 -9.95 15.57 -21.91
CA GLN A 251 -11.07 14.63 -21.93
C GLN A 251 -12.44 15.35 -21.93
N SER A 252 -12.48 16.60 -21.46
CA SER A 252 -13.68 17.45 -21.52
C SER A 252 -13.81 18.20 -22.84
N GLY A 253 -12.93 17.93 -23.82
CA GLY A 253 -12.93 18.61 -25.13
C GLY A 253 -12.35 20.02 -25.09
N ARG A 254 -11.70 20.45 -24.01
CA ARG A 254 -11.09 21.79 -23.93
C ARG A 254 -9.72 21.83 -24.59
N THR A 255 -9.48 22.89 -25.35
CA THR A 255 -8.13 23.24 -25.83
C THR A 255 -7.29 23.71 -24.65
N SER A 256 -6.30 22.90 -24.26
CA SER A 256 -5.46 23.18 -23.09
C SER A 256 -3.97 23.04 -23.41
N LYS A 257 -3.11 23.71 -22.63
CA LYS A 257 -1.67 23.44 -22.58
C LYS A 257 -1.23 23.17 -21.15
N LEU A 258 -0.26 22.28 -20.99
CA LEU A 258 0.42 22.05 -19.72
C LEU A 258 1.79 22.70 -19.73
N LEU A 259 2.09 23.49 -18.70
CA LEU A 259 3.38 24.13 -18.48
C LEU A 259 3.92 23.80 -17.09
N GLN A 260 5.25 23.84 -16.97
CA GLN A 260 5.98 23.51 -15.75
C GLN A 260 7.05 24.57 -15.53
N VAL A 261 7.14 25.10 -14.31
CA VAL A 261 8.08 26.16 -13.90
C VAL A 261 9.01 25.67 -12.80
#